data_AF-A0A657PNB1-F1
#
_entry.id   AF-A0A657PNB1-F1
#
_cell.length_a   1.000
_cell.length_b   1.000
_cell.length_c   1.000
_cell.angle_alpha   90.00
_cell.angle_beta   90.00
_cell.angle_gamma   90.00
#
_symmetry.space_group_name_H-M   'P 1'
#
loop_
_entity.id
_entity.type
_entity.pdbx_description
1 polymer ?
#
loop_
_entity_poly.entity_id
_entity_poly.type
_entity_poly.pdbx_seq_one_letter_code
_entity_poly.pdbx_strand_id
1 'polypeptide(L)'
;TLARAVFGMDPADWLDIEHPSTLSKWAVEGVTVAARLIDRVEGRGWSDLGRCRVAALPPLEHTPLDSLRWSDAFVERPSWFDDSCETSCLTRVESPLLGRLGERHGNGLLVRLVARLTELARLAGGLCPGEGTVVHGDGHNPGIGHSIAARGQLLHRVKLNGERVAAYQILAPTEWNFHPRGVVARSLAGVAGTREQMEQQARLLINAIDLCVSYELSID
;
A
#
# COMPACT_ATOMS: atom_id res chain seq x y z
N THR A 1 3.79 -18.94 15.78
CA THR A 1 2.63 -18.42 15.02
C THR A 1 2.88 -16.97 14.67
N LEU A 2 2.20 -16.45 13.65
CA LEU A 2 2.27 -15.03 13.26
C LEU A 2 2.00 -14.10 14.44
N ALA A 3 0.96 -14.41 15.22
CA ALA A 3 0.59 -13.76 16.48
C ALA A 3 1.81 -13.50 17.38
N ARG A 4 2.54 -14.56 17.75
CA ARG A 4 3.72 -14.45 18.64
C ARG A 4 4.92 -13.75 17.98
N ALA A 5 5.16 -13.97 16.70
CA ALA A 5 6.37 -13.49 16.03
C ALA A 5 6.30 -11.99 15.65
N VAL A 6 5.11 -11.51 15.28
CA VAL A 6 4.89 -10.14 14.81
C VAL A 6 4.25 -9.29 15.89
N PHE A 7 3.14 -9.73 16.46
CA PHE A 7 2.33 -8.90 17.36
C PHE A 7 2.71 -9.08 18.82
N GLY A 8 3.09 -10.28 19.25
CA GLY A 8 3.23 -10.61 20.68
C GLY A 8 1.88 -10.66 21.42
N MET A 9 0.77 -10.64 20.69
CA MET A 9 -0.62 -10.75 21.14
C MET A 9 -1.45 -11.47 20.07
N ASP A 10 -2.73 -11.74 20.34
CA ASP A 10 -3.63 -12.26 19.32
C ASP A 10 -3.89 -11.19 18.24
N PRO A 11 -3.95 -11.55 16.94
CA PRO A 11 -4.32 -10.60 15.89
C PRO A 11 -5.69 -9.96 16.09
N ALA A 12 -6.65 -10.63 16.75
CA ALA A 12 -7.92 -10.02 17.10
C ALA A 12 -7.73 -8.88 18.10
N ASP A 13 -6.92 -9.07 19.14
CA ASP A 13 -6.59 -8.02 20.11
C ASP A 13 -5.90 -6.81 19.45
N TRP A 14 -5.07 -7.04 18.42
CA TRP A 14 -4.48 -5.96 17.62
C TRP A 14 -5.54 -5.13 16.90
N LEU A 15 -6.56 -5.78 16.33
CA LEU A 15 -7.63 -5.10 15.59
C LEU A 15 -8.55 -4.29 16.50
N ASP A 16 -8.63 -4.64 17.78
CA ASP A 16 -9.39 -3.93 18.81
C ASP A 16 -8.65 -2.70 19.39
N ILE A 17 -7.38 -2.46 18.99
CA ILE A 17 -6.67 -1.25 19.40
C ILE A 17 -7.32 -0.03 18.74
N GLU A 18 -7.81 0.89 19.57
CA GLU A 18 -8.40 2.15 19.07
C GLU A 18 -7.54 3.39 19.28
N HIS A 19 -6.69 3.39 20.32
CA HIS A 19 -6.01 4.60 20.78
C HIS A 19 -4.50 4.56 20.53
N PRO A 20 -3.89 5.65 20.02
CA PRO A 20 -2.45 5.74 19.83
C PRO A 20 -1.63 5.46 21.10
N SER A 21 -2.13 5.80 22.30
CA SER A 21 -1.45 5.49 23.56
C SER A 21 -1.28 4.00 23.80
N THR A 22 -2.26 3.19 23.39
CA THR A 22 -2.19 1.72 23.48
C THR A 22 -1.13 1.18 22.51
N LEU A 23 -1.05 1.74 21.29
CA LEU A 23 0.00 1.40 20.32
C LEU A 23 1.39 1.71 20.89
N SER A 24 1.60 2.92 21.42
CA SER A 24 2.90 3.31 21.98
C SER A 24 3.28 2.43 23.18
N LYS A 25 2.32 2.10 24.05
CA LYS A 25 2.56 1.17 25.16
C LYS A 25 3.00 -0.21 24.66
N TRP A 26 2.28 -0.75 23.68
CA TRP A 26 2.63 -2.03 23.05
C TRP A 26 4.02 -2.01 22.41
N ALA A 27 4.39 -0.90 21.75
CA ALA A 27 5.67 -0.75 21.10
C ALA A 27 6.83 -0.74 22.12
N VAL A 28 6.67 -0.01 23.22
CA VAL A 28 7.67 0.12 24.30
C VAL A 28 7.85 -1.19 25.08
N GLU A 29 6.75 -1.88 25.40
CA GLU A 29 6.78 -3.13 26.19
C GLU A 29 7.10 -4.37 25.33
N GLY A 30 6.93 -4.26 24.01
CA GLY A 30 7.00 -5.38 23.08
C GLY A 30 8.42 -5.82 22.71
N VAL A 31 8.62 -7.12 22.59
CA VAL A 31 9.91 -7.73 22.20
C VAL A 31 9.99 -8.15 20.73
N THR A 32 8.90 -7.98 19.96
CA THR A 32 8.85 -8.37 18.56
C THR A 32 9.58 -7.38 17.67
N VAL A 33 9.91 -7.80 16.44
CA VAL A 33 10.55 -6.90 15.46
C VAL A 33 9.60 -5.74 15.10
N ALA A 34 8.30 -5.99 15.00
CA ALA A 34 7.31 -4.96 14.71
C ALA A 34 7.21 -3.93 15.85
N ALA A 35 7.10 -4.38 17.10
CA ALA A 35 7.05 -3.48 18.27
C ALA A 35 8.28 -2.58 18.35
N ARG A 36 9.48 -3.17 18.23
CA ARG A 36 10.75 -2.43 18.23
C ARG A 36 10.90 -1.46 17.06
N LEU A 37 10.33 -1.78 15.90
CA LEU A 37 10.33 -0.87 14.76
C LEU A 37 9.43 0.34 15.01
N ILE A 38 8.22 0.11 15.55
CA ILE A 38 7.28 1.19 15.88
C ILE A 38 7.86 2.09 16.98
N ASP A 39 8.41 1.52 18.06
CA ASP A 39 9.06 2.26 19.14
C ASP A 39 10.23 3.12 18.61
N ARG A 40 11.06 2.55 17.72
CA ARG A 40 12.15 3.29 17.08
C ARG A 40 11.65 4.45 16.21
N VAL A 41 10.56 4.26 15.47
CA VAL A 41 9.97 5.30 14.61
C VAL A 41 9.40 6.44 15.48
N GLU A 42 8.65 6.11 16.52
CA GLU A 42 8.11 7.10 17.46
C GLU A 42 9.23 7.83 18.22
N GLY A 43 10.19 7.10 18.79
CA GLY A 43 11.30 7.65 19.55
C GLY A 43 12.26 8.54 18.74
N ARG A 44 12.29 8.38 17.41
CA ARG A 44 13.04 9.26 16.50
C ARG A 44 12.22 10.44 15.97
N GLY A 45 10.94 10.54 16.33
CA GLY A 45 10.04 11.56 15.79
C GLY A 45 9.76 11.37 14.29
N TRP A 46 9.82 10.13 13.79
CA TRP A 46 9.64 9.81 12.37
C TRP A 46 8.20 9.42 12.03
N SER A 47 7.24 9.62 12.93
CA SER A 47 5.85 9.23 12.69
C SER A 47 5.23 9.92 11.47
N ASP A 48 5.55 11.20 11.29
CA ASP A 48 5.10 12.05 10.16
C ASP A 48 5.95 11.93 8.90
N LEU A 49 7.05 11.18 8.96
CA LEU A 49 8.02 11.09 7.87
C LEU A 49 7.33 10.64 6.58
N GLY A 50 7.62 11.34 5.48
CA GLY A 50 7.09 11.03 4.15
C GLY A 50 5.60 11.31 3.96
N ARG A 51 4.95 12.03 4.89
CA ARG A 51 3.57 12.51 4.70
C ARG A 51 3.46 13.35 3.43
N CYS A 52 2.46 13.05 2.60
CA CYS A 52 2.20 13.74 1.33
C CYS A 52 0.72 13.78 0.98
N ARG A 53 0.36 14.51 -0.09
CA ARG A 53 -1.04 14.67 -0.57
C ARG A 53 -1.35 13.82 -1.80
N VAL A 54 -0.95 12.55 -1.80
CA VAL A 54 -1.32 11.61 -2.85
C VAL A 54 -2.59 10.90 -2.40
N ALA A 55 -3.66 10.99 -3.20
CA ALA A 55 -4.94 10.38 -2.88
C ALA A 55 -4.90 8.86 -3.09
N ALA A 56 -5.72 8.13 -2.33
CA ALA A 56 -6.00 6.74 -2.63
C ALA A 56 -6.68 6.62 -4.00
N LEU A 57 -6.36 5.55 -4.75
CA LEU A 57 -7.15 5.18 -5.91
C LEU A 57 -8.56 4.79 -5.47
N PRO A 58 -9.63 5.35 -6.06
CA PRO A 58 -10.99 4.95 -5.71
C PRO A 58 -11.25 3.47 -6.03
N PRO A 59 -12.21 2.83 -5.34
CA PRO A 59 -12.63 1.48 -5.65
C PRO A 59 -13.05 1.33 -7.11
N LEU A 60 -12.56 0.27 -7.78
CA LEU A 60 -12.77 0.07 -9.22
C LEU A 60 -14.02 -0.73 -9.56
N GLU A 61 -14.74 -1.29 -8.58
CA GLU A 61 -15.87 -2.22 -8.76
C GLU A 61 -17.02 -1.67 -9.64
N HIS A 62 -17.19 -0.35 -9.65
CA HIS A 62 -18.21 0.33 -10.44
C HIS A 62 -17.62 1.34 -11.43
N THR A 63 -16.32 1.23 -11.70
CA THR A 63 -15.64 2.10 -12.65
C THR A 63 -15.75 1.53 -14.06
N PRO A 64 -16.15 2.32 -15.06
CA PRO A 64 -16.02 1.92 -16.47
C PRO A 64 -14.54 1.90 -16.87
N LEU A 65 -13.84 0.78 -16.61
CA LEU A 65 -12.40 0.64 -16.84
C LEU A 65 -12.00 0.69 -18.32
N ASP A 66 -12.94 0.51 -19.22
CA ASP A 66 -12.81 0.71 -20.66
C ASP A 66 -12.63 2.19 -21.04
N SER A 67 -13.13 3.11 -20.21
CA SER A 67 -12.98 4.56 -20.40
C SER A 67 -11.58 5.09 -20.06
N LEU A 68 -10.74 4.30 -19.37
CA LEU A 68 -9.32 4.62 -19.16
C LEU A 68 -8.61 4.69 -20.51
N ARG A 69 -7.68 5.66 -20.64
CA ARG A 69 -6.92 5.88 -21.88
C ARG A 69 -5.78 4.86 -22.04
N TRP A 70 -6.13 3.60 -22.21
CA TRP A 70 -5.19 2.49 -22.36
C TRP A 70 -4.21 2.73 -23.50
N SER A 71 -2.94 2.88 -23.14
CA SER A 71 -1.78 3.08 -24.00
C SER A 71 -0.55 2.69 -23.20
N ASP A 72 0.59 2.47 -23.85
CA ASP A 72 1.83 2.14 -23.14
C ASP A 72 2.24 3.30 -22.20
N ALA A 73 2.04 4.55 -22.65
CA ALA A 73 2.27 5.74 -21.83
C ALA A 73 1.38 5.79 -20.57
N PHE A 74 0.11 5.38 -20.67
CA PHE A 74 -0.78 5.29 -19.52
C PHE A 74 -0.37 4.16 -18.56
N VAL A 75 0.06 3.01 -19.10
CA VAL A 75 0.53 1.90 -18.27
C VAL A 75 1.79 2.29 -17.49
N GLU A 76 2.73 2.98 -18.13
CA GLU A 76 3.95 3.49 -17.47
C GLU A 76 3.68 4.60 -16.45
N ARG A 77 2.67 5.44 -16.71
CA ARG A 77 2.34 6.62 -15.89
C ARG A 77 0.82 6.72 -15.71
N PRO A 78 0.24 5.86 -14.87
CA PRO A 78 -1.19 5.83 -14.70
C PRO A 78 -1.66 7.11 -14.00
N SER A 79 -2.79 7.62 -14.46
CA SER A 79 -3.48 8.76 -13.87
C SER A 79 -4.95 8.47 -13.73
N TRP A 80 -5.51 8.81 -12.57
CA TRP A 80 -6.93 8.82 -12.32
C TRP A 80 -7.45 10.26 -12.51
N PHE A 81 -8.12 10.53 -13.63
CA PHE A 81 -8.55 11.89 -14.01
C PHE A 81 -7.45 12.95 -13.80
N ASP A 82 -6.28 12.73 -14.43
CA ASP A 82 -5.08 13.59 -14.38
C ASP A 82 -4.28 13.58 -13.06
N ASP A 83 -4.77 12.91 -12.01
CA ASP A 83 -4.09 12.77 -10.73
C ASP A 83 -3.37 11.42 -10.59
N SER A 84 -2.22 11.41 -9.91
CA SER A 84 -1.58 10.16 -9.49
C SER A 84 -2.20 9.66 -8.19
N CYS A 85 -2.44 8.36 -8.10
CA CYS A 85 -3.05 7.73 -6.93
C CYS A 85 -2.10 6.73 -6.26
N GLU A 86 -2.32 6.54 -4.97
CA GLU A 86 -1.71 5.49 -4.15
C GLU A 86 -2.62 4.25 -4.13
N THR A 87 -2.01 3.06 -4.19
CA THR A 87 -2.75 1.78 -4.10
C THR A 87 -2.18 0.85 -3.02
N SER A 88 -1.31 1.36 -2.14
CA SER A 88 -0.59 0.57 -1.13
C SER A 88 -1.53 -0.05 -0.08
N CYS A 89 -0.98 -0.85 0.84
CA CYS A 89 -1.72 -1.43 1.97
C CYS A 89 -2.58 -0.38 2.70
N LEU A 90 -2.06 0.84 2.85
CA LEU A 90 -2.73 1.93 3.56
C LEU A 90 -4.09 2.30 2.97
N THR A 91 -4.28 2.16 1.66
CA THR A 91 -5.48 2.68 0.98
C THR A 91 -6.66 1.72 0.98
N ARG A 92 -6.52 0.53 1.57
CA ARG A 92 -7.52 -0.55 1.52
C ARG A 92 -7.80 -1.20 2.88
N VAL A 93 -7.21 -0.67 3.94
CA VAL A 93 -7.48 -1.11 5.31
C VAL A 93 -7.90 0.08 6.16
N GLU A 94 -8.81 -0.20 7.07
CA GLU A 94 -9.38 0.79 7.98
C GLU A 94 -9.35 0.22 9.39
N SER A 95 -9.11 1.05 10.40
CA SER A 95 -9.32 0.68 11.80
C SER A 95 -9.49 1.96 12.63
N PRO A 96 -10.08 1.87 13.83
CA PRO A 96 -10.18 3.04 14.70
C PRO A 96 -8.80 3.67 15.00
N LEU A 97 -7.77 2.83 15.24
CA LEU A 97 -6.40 3.31 15.39
C LEU A 97 -5.87 4.04 14.16
N LEU A 98 -6.09 3.50 12.95
CA LEU A 98 -5.64 4.14 11.71
C LEU A 98 -6.32 5.49 11.47
N GLY A 99 -7.61 5.61 11.79
CA GLY A 99 -8.33 6.89 11.71
C GLY A 99 -7.66 7.95 12.58
N ARG A 100 -7.43 7.64 13.86
CA ARG A 100 -6.79 8.58 14.81
C ARG A 100 -5.34 8.90 14.45
N LEU A 101 -4.57 7.91 14.00
CA LEU A 101 -3.20 8.14 13.52
C LEU A 101 -3.19 8.98 12.24
N GLY A 102 -4.15 8.77 11.33
CA GLY A 102 -4.29 9.54 10.09
C GLY A 102 -4.62 11.01 10.34
N GLU A 103 -5.46 11.32 11.32
CA GLU A 103 -5.74 12.71 11.74
C GLU A 103 -4.47 13.45 12.17
N ARG A 104 -3.61 12.78 12.94
CA ARG A 104 -2.37 13.37 13.46
C ARG A 104 -1.25 13.38 12.42
N HIS A 105 -1.02 12.24 11.78
CA HIS A 105 0.18 11.95 10.99
C HIS A 105 -0.06 11.83 9.47
N GLY A 106 -1.31 11.96 9.01
CA GLY A 106 -1.66 11.77 7.61
C GLY A 106 -1.30 10.36 7.11
N ASN A 107 -0.67 10.27 5.95
CA ASN A 107 -0.12 9.03 5.40
C ASN A 107 1.39 8.88 5.70
N GLY A 108 1.85 9.40 6.85
CA GLY A 108 3.24 9.29 7.29
C GLY A 108 3.68 7.87 7.61
N LEU A 109 4.97 7.69 7.87
CA LEU A 109 5.60 6.38 8.06
C LEU A 109 4.90 5.52 9.12
N LEU A 110 4.53 6.10 10.28
CA LEU A 110 3.86 5.34 11.34
C LEU A 110 2.52 4.74 10.85
N VAL A 111 1.73 5.54 10.16
CA VAL A 111 0.41 5.13 9.66
C VAL A 111 0.54 4.02 8.62
N ARG A 112 1.54 4.10 7.74
CA ARG A 112 1.84 3.06 6.74
C ARG A 112 2.24 1.73 7.38
N LEU A 113 3.11 1.78 8.40
CA LEU A 113 3.55 0.59 9.11
C LEU A 113 2.40 -0.06 9.88
N VAL A 114 1.60 0.75 10.58
CA VAL A 114 0.40 0.26 11.30
C VAL A 114 -0.62 -0.31 10.33
N ALA A 115 -0.82 0.31 9.17
CA ALA A 115 -1.76 -0.21 8.16
C ALA A 115 -1.35 -1.61 7.69
N ARG A 116 -0.06 -1.85 7.47
CA ARG A 116 0.43 -3.18 7.11
C ARG A 116 0.22 -4.21 8.21
N LEU A 117 0.47 -3.85 9.46
CA LEU A 117 0.22 -4.72 10.60
C LEU A 117 -1.28 -5.04 10.74
N THR A 118 -2.14 -4.05 10.54
CA THR A 118 -3.60 -4.22 10.52
C THR A 118 -4.06 -5.13 9.38
N GLU A 119 -3.55 -4.95 8.17
CA GLU A 119 -3.84 -5.84 7.04
C GLU A 119 -3.43 -7.28 7.34
N LEU A 120 -2.22 -7.45 7.86
CA LEU A 120 -1.67 -8.76 8.23
C LEU A 120 -2.50 -9.45 9.33
N ALA A 121 -2.97 -8.69 10.32
CA ALA A 121 -3.85 -9.20 11.38
C ALA A 121 -5.20 -9.68 10.82
N ARG A 122 -5.81 -8.89 9.91
CA ARG A 122 -7.06 -9.27 9.22
C ARG A 122 -6.90 -10.54 8.40
N LEU A 123 -5.84 -10.61 7.60
CA LEU A 123 -5.55 -11.79 6.78
C LEU A 123 -5.32 -13.02 7.64
N ALA A 124 -4.63 -12.90 8.77
CA ALA A 124 -4.40 -14.02 9.68
C ALA A 124 -5.68 -14.61 10.26
N GLY A 125 -6.70 -13.80 10.53
CA GLY A 125 -8.02 -14.24 11.00
C GLY A 125 -8.97 -14.68 9.88
N GLY A 126 -8.71 -14.25 8.63
CA GLY A 126 -9.63 -14.36 7.50
C GLY A 126 -9.27 -15.40 6.44
N LEU A 127 -8.26 -16.25 6.66
CA LEU A 127 -7.93 -17.38 5.76
C LEU A 127 -8.98 -18.51 5.90
N CYS A 128 -10.23 -18.20 5.57
CA CYS A 128 -11.24 -19.21 5.31
C CYS A 128 -11.17 -19.55 3.81
N PRO A 129 -11.14 -20.83 3.41
CA PRO A 129 -11.29 -21.21 2.01
C PRO A 129 -12.66 -20.71 1.53
N GLY A 130 -12.69 -19.60 0.78
CA GLY A 130 -13.89 -19.20 0.07
C GLY A 130 -14.13 -20.14 -1.10
N GLU A 131 -15.40 -20.43 -1.40
CA GLU A 131 -15.74 -21.06 -2.67
C GLU A 131 -15.39 -20.07 -3.79
N GLY A 132 -14.43 -20.45 -4.64
CA GLY A 132 -14.02 -19.62 -5.77
C GLY A 132 -15.22 -19.35 -6.67
N THR A 133 -15.55 -18.08 -6.89
CA THR A 133 -16.61 -17.70 -7.82
C THR A 133 -16.04 -17.68 -9.23
N VAL A 134 -16.61 -18.49 -10.13
CA VAL A 134 -16.32 -18.40 -11.56
C VAL A 134 -17.09 -17.22 -12.12
N VAL A 135 -16.37 -16.15 -12.45
CA VAL A 135 -16.95 -15.00 -13.14
C VAL A 135 -16.82 -15.23 -14.65
N HIS A 136 -17.95 -15.34 -15.33
CA HIS A 136 -17.98 -15.37 -16.80
C HIS A 136 -17.84 -13.94 -17.33
N GLY A 137 -16.94 -13.74 -18.30
CA GLY A 137 -16.83 -12.47 -18.99
C GLY A 137 -18.12 -12.13 -19.74
N ASP A 138 -18.46 -10.85 -19.79
CA ASP A 138 -19.64 -10.32 -20.49
C ASP A 138 -19.49 -10.26 -22.02
N GLY A 139 -18.37 -10.77 -22.56
CA GLY A 139 -18.05 -10.75 -23.97
C GLY A 139 -17.41 -9.45 -24.47
N HIS A 140 -17.10 -8.48 -23.59
CA HIS A 140 -16.40 -7.27 -23.99
C HIS A 140 -15.00 -7.56 -24.58
N ASN A 141 -14.67 -6.83 -25.64
CA ASN A 141 -13.36 -6.85 -26.26
C ASN A 141 -12.93 -5.40 -26.58
N PRO A 142 -11.92 -4.85 -25.88
CA PRO A 142 -11.03 -5.51 -24.93
C PRO A 142 -11.73 -5.95 -23.62
N GLY A 143 -11.32 -7.08 -23.07
CA GLY A 143 -11.68 -7.50 -21.72
C GLY A 143 -10.71 -6.90 -20.70
N ILE A 144 -11.22 -6.45 -19.56
CA ILE A 144 -10.42 -5.88 -18.47
C ILE A 144 -10.75 -6.62 -17.17
N GLY A 145 -9.72 -7.18 -16.54
CA GLY A 145 -9.80 -7.79 -15.21
C GLY A 145 -9.00 -6.98 -14.20
N HIS A 146 -9.48 -6.88 -12.97
CA HIS A 146 -8.76 -6.19 -11.91
C HIS A 146 -8.79 -7.00 -10.60
N SER A 147 -7.75 -6.84 -9.79
CA SER A 147 -7.63 -7.50 -8.49
C SER A 147 -6.77 -6.66 -7.56
N ILE A 148 -6.96 -6.83 -6.26
CA ILE A 148 -6.06 -6.27 -5.24
C ILE A 148 -4.93 -7.29 -5.00
N ALA A 149 -3.74 -7.01 -5.51
CA ALA A 149 -2.54 -7.76 -5.20
C ALA A 149 -1.94 -7.29 -3.86
N ALA A 150 -0.98 -8.04 -3.30
CA ALA A 150 -0.33 -7.70 -2.03
C ALA A 150 0.23 -6.26 -1.98
N ARG A 151 0.65 -5.72 -3.13
CA ARG A 151 1.29 -4.40 -3.27
C ARG A 151 0.36 -3.31 -3.79
N GLY A 152 -0.89 -3.66 -4.08
CA GLY A 152 -1.93 -2.74 -4.54
C GLY A 152 -2.71 -3.19 -5.75
N GLN A 153 -3.31 -2.23 -6.45
CA GLN A 153 -4.26 -2.49 -7.52
C GLN A 153 -3.54 -3.00 -8.78
N LEU A 154 -3.98 -4.15 -9.27
CA LEU A 154 -3.49 -4.79 -10.50
C LEU A 154 -4.63 -4.81 -11.52
N LEU A 155 -4.35 -4.39 -12.76
CA LEU A 155 -5.29 -4.48 -13.87
C LEU A 155 -4.63 -5.18 -15.06
N HIS A 156 -5.39 -6.05 -15.69
CA HIS A 156 -5.02 -6.74 -16.93
C HIS A 156 -6.03 -6.36 -18.00
N ARG A 157 -5.53 -5.96 -19.17
CA ARG A 157 -6.35 -5.69 -20.35
C ARG A 157 -5.95 -6.62 -21.48
N VAL A 158 -6.93 -7.31 -22.04
CA VAL A 158 -6.73 -8.29 -23.11
C VAL A 158 -7.62 -7.93 -24.28
N LYS A 159 -7.02 -7.73 -25.46
CA LYS A 159 -7.73 -7.60 -26.73
C LYS A 159 -7.62 -8.91 -27.50
N LEU A 160 -8.75 -9.47 -27.92
CA LEU A 160 -8.79 -10.68 -28.72
C LEU A 160 -9.02 -10.37 -30.20
N ASN A 161 -8.49 -11.21 -31.07
CA ASN A 161 -8.82 -11.29 -32.49
C ASN A 161 -9.16 -12.75 -32.80
N GLY A 162 -10.46 -13.08 -32.80
CA GLY A 162 -10.92 -14.46 -32.74
C GLY A 162 -10.44 -15.14 -31.45
N GLU A 163 -9.82 -16.32 -31.59
CA GLU A 163 -9.30 -17.12 -30.47
C GLU A 163 -7.88 -16.72 -30.04
N ARG A 164 -7.30 -15.66 -30.63
CA ARG A 164 -5.92 -15.23 -30.34
C ARG A 164 -5.89 -13.92 -29.56
N VAL A 165 -4.93 -13.81 -28.64
CA VAL A 165 -4.59 -12.55 -27.98
C VAL A 165 -3.89 -11.63 -28.99
N ALA A 166 -4.53 -10.53 -29.33
CA ALA A 166 -4.00 -9.51 -30.24
C ALA A 166 -3.22 -8.42 -29.52
N ALA A 167 -3.60 -8.11 -28.28
CA ALA A 167 -2.84 -7.21 -27.40
C ALA A 167 -3.07 -7.59 -25.94
N TYR A 168 -2.04 -7.41 -25.12
CA TYR A 168 -2.08 -7.67 -23.68
C TYR A 168 -1.33 -6.57 -22.95
N GLN A 169 -1.97 -5.95 -21.96
CA GLN A 169 -1.40 -4.88 -21.16
C GLN A 169 -1.62 -5.18 -19.68
N ILE A 170 -0.60 -4.91 -18.88
CA ILE A 170 -0.64 -5.07 -17.42
C ILE A 170 -0.34 -3.72 -16.81
N LEU A 171 -1.28 -3.18 -16.05
CA LEU A 171 -1.05 -2.04 -15.19
C LEU A 171 -0.86 -2.57 -13.78
N ALA A 172 0.40 -2.69 -13.35
CA ALA A 172 0.77 -3.24 -12.06
C ALA A 172 0.72 -2.18 -10.94
N PRO A 173 0.74 -2.60 -9.66
CA PRO A 173 0.66 -1.69 -8.53
C PRO A 173 1.85 -0.72 -8.42
N THR A 174 3.01 -1.14 -8.95
CA THR A 174 4.27 -0.39 -8.83
C THR A 174 4.17 0.91 -9.62
N GLU A 175 3.54 0.88 -10.79
CA GLU A 175 3.35 1.97 -11.73
C GLU A 175 2.54 3.11 -11.12
N TRP A 176 1.51 2.78 -10.32
CA TRP A 176 0.77 3.75 -9.52
C TRP A 176 1.65 4.42 -8.47
N ASN A 177 2.38 3.62 -7.68
CA ASN A 177 3.10 4.10 -6.51
C ASN A 177 4.42 4.82 -6.86
N PHE A 178 5.10 4.41 -7.95
CA PHE A 178 6.33 5.01 -8.48
C PHE A 178 6.12 6.08 -9.54
N HIS A 179 4.86 6.38 -9.87
CA HIS A 179 4.55 7.50 -10.74
C HIS A 179 5.40 8.74 -10.32
N PRO A 180 5.98 9.53 -11.25
CA PRO A 180 6.87 10.64 -10.89
C PRO A 180 6.23 11.70 -9.96
N ARG A 181 4.90 11.78 -9.97
CA ARG A 181 4.09 12.60 -9.04
C ARG A 181 3.45 11.81 -7.89
N GLY A 182 3.63 10.50 -7.87
CA GLY A 182 3.02 9.52 -6.96
C GLY A 182 3.72 9.43 -5.60
N VAL A 183 3.25 8.47 -4.80
CA VAL A 183 3.52 8.43 -3.36
C VAL A 183 5.01 8.30 -3.03
N VAL A 184 5.77 7.45 -3.74
CA VAL A 184 7.19 7.24 -3.43
C VAL A 184 7.98 8.53 -3.61
N ALA A 185 7.87 9.15 -4.79
CA ALA A 185 8.57 10.40 -5.09
C ALA A 185 8.19 11.52 -4.10
N ARG A 186 6.90 11.65 -3.76
CA ARG A 186 6.42 12.67 -2.84
C ARG A 186 6.84 12.42 -1.39
N SER A 187 6.84 11.17 -0.94
CA SER A 187 7.30 10.81 0.40
C SER A 187 8.80 11.00 0.57
N LEU A 188 9.60 10.62 -0.45
CA LEU A 188 11.06 10.76 -0.41
C LEU A 188 11.51 12.22 -0.44
N ALA A 189 10.73 13.14 -1.04
CA ALA A 189 11.03 14.56 -1.00
C ALA A 189 11.02 15.16 0.43
N GLY A 190 10.45 14.45 1.41
CA GLY A 190 10.39 14.87 2.81
C GLY A 190 11.49 14.29 3.72
N VAL A 191 12.45 13.53 3.18
CA VAL A 191 13.59 13.04 3.99
C VAL A 191 14.56 14.16 4.29
N ALA A 192 15.16 14.15 5.48
CA ALA A 192 16.07 15.20 5.93
C ALA A 192 17.02 14.70 7.03
N GLY A 193 18.16 15.38 7.18
CA GLY A 193 19.16 15.07 8.21
C GLY A 193 20.54 14.80 7.61
N THR A 194 21.36 14.02 8.31
CA THR A 194 22.63 13.53 7.75
C THR A 194 22.37 12.55 6.60
N ARG A 195 23.40 12.27 5.78
CA ARG A 195 23.30 11.29 4.69
C ARG A 195 22.81 9.93 5.20
N GLU A 196 23.32 9.48 6.34
CA GLU A 196 22.93 8.22 6.97
C GLU A 196 21.47 8.25 7.45
N GLN A 197 21.00 9.38 7.97
CA GLN A 197 19.60 9.53 8.38
C GLN A 197 18.67 9.53 7.18
N MET A 198 19.01 10.28 6.13
CA MET A 198 18.24 10.31 4.89
C MET A 198 18.16 8.92 4.25
N GLU A 199 19.25 8.16 4.25
CA GLU A 199 19.26 6.77 3.74
C GLU A 199 18.34 5.86 4.57
N GLN A 200 18.43 5.93 5.90
CA GLN A 200 17.55 5.15 6.79
C GLN A 200 16.08 5.50 6.58
N GLN A 201 15.76 6.79 6.51
CA GLN A 201 14.42 7.31 6.27
C GLN A 201 13.87 6.85 4.92
N ALA A 202 14.65 7.00 3.85
CA ALA A 202 14.27 6.59 2.50
C ALA A 202 13.99 5.08 2.43
N ARG A 203 14.88 4.25 2.99
CA ARG A 203 14.69 2.80 3.06
C ARG A 203 13.42 2.42 3.84
N LEU A 204 13.15 3.08 4.97
CA LEU A 204 11.94 2.82 5.74
C LEU A 204 10.67 3.18 4.96
N LEU A 205 10.65 4.32 4.28
CA LEU A 205 9.51 4.75 3.46
C LEU A 205 9.26 3.80 2.28
N ILE A 206 10.31 3.48 1.52
CA ILE A 206 10.23 2.55 0.39
C ILE A 206 9.70 1.19 0.84
N ASN A 207 10.24 0.65 1.94
CA ASN A 207 9.76 -0.62 2.49
C ASN A 207 8.32 -0.52 2.99
N ALA A 208 7.91 0.59 3.63
CA ALA A 208 6.56 0.80 4.13
C ALA A 208 5.50 0.99 3.03
N ILE A 209 5.89 1.42 1.82
CA ILE A 209 5.01 1.47 0.64
C ILE A 209 4.90 0.09 -0.05
N ASP A 210 5.89 -0.80 0.15
CA ASP A 210 5.97 -2.18 -0.37
C ASP A 210 6.15 -2.33 -1.88
N LEU A 211 7.34 -1.98 -2.36
CA LEU A 211 7.65 -2.02 -3.79
C LEU A 211 8.01 -3.44 -4.26
N CYS A 212 7.55 -3.82 -5.47
CA CYS A 212 7.77 -5.14 -6.07
C CYS A 212 9.11 -5.28 -6.79
N VAL A 213 9.75 -4.15 -7.09
CA VAL A 213 10.89 -4.06 -7.99
C VAL A 213 12.16 -3.78 -7.23
N SER A 214 13.29 -4.22 -7.79
CA SER A 214 14.60 -3.79 -7.30
C SER A 214 14.73 -2.28 -7.47
N TYR A 215 15.36 -1.60 -6.51
CA TYR A 215 15.62 -0.17 -6.56
C TYR A 215 17.06 0.13 -6.17
N GLU A 216 17.59 1.20 -6.74
CA GLU A 216 18.85 1.82 -6.33
C GLU A 216 18.52 3.15 -5.65
N LEU A 217 19.18 3.43 -4.53
CA LEU A 217 19.00 4.67 -3.78
C LEU A 217 20.30 5.47 -3.83
N SER A 218 20.25 6.64 -4.47
CA SER A 218 21.32 7.63 -4.46
C SER A 218 20.88 8.86 -3.67
N ILE A 219 21.81 9.44 -2.89
CA ILE A 219 21.59 10.67 -2.12
C ILE A 219 22.73 11.62 -2.48
N ASP A 220 22.37 12.69 -3.18
CA ASP A 220 23.30 13.74 -3.60
C ASP A 220 23.66 14.65 -2.40
#